data_AF-A0A3S1RMW5-F1
#
_entry.id   AF-A0A3S1RMW5-F1
#
_cell.length_a   1.000
_cell.length_b   1.000
_cell.length_c   1.000
_cell.angle_alpha   90.00
_cell.angle_beta   90.00
_cell.angle_gamma   90.00
#
_symmetry.space_group_name_H-M   'P 1'
#
loop_
_entity.id
_entity.type
_entity.pdbx_description
1 polymer ?
#
loop_
_entity_poly.entity_id
_entity_poly.type
_entity_poly.pdbx_seq_one_letter_code
_entity_poly.pdbx_strand_id
1 'polypeptide(L)' 'HSFNCPGHYSRFDADAGGQQIWGQSTANLPQYALRIDAKGDIYAEGVDELLYGRLSNVL' A
#
# COMPACT_ATOMS: atom_id res chain seq x y z
N HIS A 1 5.87 -10.78 -5.67
CA HIS A 1 5.45 -11.35 -4.37
C HIS A 1 4.04 -10.82 -4.07
N SER A 2 3.10 -11.59 -3.50
CA SER A 2 1.69 -11.14 -3.38
C SER A 2 1.18 -11.06 -1.94
N PHE A 3 0.44 -10.01 -1.60
CA PHE A 3 -0.35 -9.92 -0.38
C PHE A 3 -1.73 -10.55 -0.58
N ASN A 4 -2.20 -11.34 0.39
CA ASN A 4 -3.46 -12.08 0.30
C ASN A 4 -4.34 -11.73 1.51
N CYS A 5 -5.58 -11.31 1.27
CA CYS A 5 -6.56 -11.04 2.31
C CYS A 5 -7.45 -12.28 2.54
N PRO A 6 -7.48 -12.87 3.76
CA PRO A 6 -8.29 -14.05 4.04
C PRO A 6 -9.79 -13.74 4.21
N GLY A 7 -10.17 -12.48 4.43
CA GLY A 7 -11.58 -12.10 4.66
C GLY A 7 -12.46 -12.30 3.44
N HIS A 8 -11.98 -11.86 2.27
CA HIS A 8 -12.76 -11.87 1.01
C HIS A 8 -11.90 -12.22 -0.21
N TYR A 9 -10.76 -12.87 0.01
CA TYR A 9 -9.88 -13.43 -1.02
C TYR A 9 -9.25 -12.44 -2.00
N SER A 10 -9.20 -11.14 -1.66
CA SER A 10 -8.43 -10.16 -2.46
C SER A 10 -6.93 -10.51 -2.46
N ARG A 11 -6.26 -10.24 -3.58
CA ARG A 11 -4.83 -10.47 -3.81
C ARG A 11 -4.21 -9.28 -4.53
N PHE A 12 -3.06 -8.82 -4.02
CA PHE A 12 -2.35 -7.63 -4.50
C PHE A 12 -0.90 -7.98 -4.84
N ASP A 13 -0.38 -7.44 -5.93
CA ASP A 13 1.01 -7.67 -6.37
C ASP A 13 1.95 -6.59 -5.82
N ALA A 14 2.90 -6.98 -4.97
CA ALA A 14 3.91 -6.07 -4.43
C ALA A 14 4.91 -5.60 -5.50
N ASP A 15 5.10 -6.39 -6.57
CA ASP A 15 6.09 -6.09 -7.61
C ASP A 15 5.51 -5.16 -8.70
N ALA A 16 4.19 -4.91 -8.65
CA ALA A 16 3.46 -4.04 -9.57
C ALA A 16 2.74 -2.90 -8.81
N GLY A 17 3.43 -2.26 -7.86
CA GLY A 17 2.93 -1.07 -7.16
C GLY A 17 1.64 -1.33 -6.36
N GLY A 18 1.51 -2.52 -5.77
CA GLY A 18 0.32 -2.88 -5.01
C GLY A 18 -0.93 -3.16 -5.85
N GLN A 19 -0.78 -3.36 -7.17
CA GLN A 19 -1.90 -3.62 -8.07
C GLN A 19 -2.80 -4.75 -7.54
N GLN A 20 -4.11 -4.49 -7.46
CA GLN A 20 -5.06 -5.55 -7.19
C GLN A 20 -5.12 -6.52 -8.37
N ILE A 21 -4.59 -7.73 -8.18
CA ILE A 21 -4.66 -8.82 -9.16
C ILE A 21 -6.12 -9.27 -9.29
N TRP A 22 -6.78 -9.46 -8.14
CA TRP A 22 -8.21 -9.78 -8.02
C TRP A 22 -8.67 -9.43 -6.60
N GLY A 23 -9.89 -8.94 -6.42
CA GLY A 23 -10.45 -8.67 -5.09
C GLY A 23 -11.67 -7.77 -5.12
N GLN A 24 -12.13 -7.41 -3.93
CA GLN A 24 -13.29 -6.53 -3.71
C GLN A 24 -12.92 -5.06 -3.45
N SER A 25 -11.62 -4.72 -3.32
CA SER A 25 -11.23 -3.32 -3.13
C SER A 25 -11.46 -2.54 -4.42
N THR A 26 -11.90 -1.30 -4.30
CA THR A 26 -12.02 -0.34 -5.40
C THR A 26 -10.74 0.47 -5.63
N ALA A 27 -9.73 0.29 -4.77
CA ALA A 27 -8.39 0.87 -4.87
C ALA A 27 -7.31 -0.23 -4.78
N ASN A 28 -6.14 0.07 -5.33
CA ASN A 28 -4.93 -0.75 -5.14
C ASN A 28 -4.46 -0.70 -3.67
N LEU A 29 -3.48 -1.52 -3.33
CA LEU A 29 -2.91 -1.50 -1.98
C LEU A 29 -2.11 -0.19 -1.77
N PRO A 30 -2.45 0.66 -0.77
CA PRO A 30 -1.74 1.92 -0.54
C PRO A 30 -0.25 1.72 -0.32
N GLN A 31 0.58 2.51 -1.00
CA GLN A 31 2.03 2.41 -0.97
C GLN A 31 2.68 3.66 -0.37
N TYR A 32 3.70 3.45 0.46
CA TYR A 32 4.51 4.54 0.98
C TYR A 32 5.45 5.09 -0.10
N ALA A 33 5.53 6.42 -0.20
CA ALA A 33 6.63 7.09 -0.86
C ALA A 33 7.86 7.04 0.07
N LEU A 34 8.89 6.30 -0.34
CA LEU A 34 10.10 6.08 0.47
C LEU A 34 11.27 6.90 -0.03
N ARG A 35 12.06 7.44 0.90
CA ARG A 35 13.38 8.04 0.65
C ARG A 35 14.44 7.32 1.49
N ILE A 36 15.61 7.11 0.91
CA ILE A 36 16.80 6.63 1.61
C ILE A 36 17.77 7.80 1.76
N ASP A 37 18.29 8.03 2.95
CA ASP A 37 19.31 9.07 3.16
C ASP A 37 20.74 8.56 2.90
N ALA A 38 21.73 9.43 3.09
CA ALA A 38 23.13 9.09 2.87
C ALA A 38 23.69 8.04 3.86
N LYS A 39 23.03 7.83 5.01
CA LYS A 39 23.40 6.82 6.00
C LYS A 39 22.72 5.47 5.75
N GLY A 40 21.76 5.43 4.83
CA GLY A 40 20.95 4.26 4.53
C GLY A 40 19.66 4.18 5.34
N ASP A 41 19.32 5.22 6.10
CA ASP A 41 18.07 5.26 6.86
C ASP A 41 16.89 5.43 5.89
N ILE A 42 15.83 4.67 6.13
CA ILE A 42 14.63 4.64 5.29
C ILE A 42 13.54 5.50 5.94
N TYR A 43 13.00 6.45 5.17
CA TYR A 43 11.95 7.36 5.59
C TYR A 43 10.71 7.15 4.73
N ALA A 44 9.52 7.20 5.34
CA ALA A 44 8.25 7.33 4.63
C ALA A 44 7.80 8.78 4.64
N GLU A 45 7.56 9.34 3.46
CA GLU A 45 7.27 10.78 3.29
C GLU A 45 5.83 11.04 2.80
N GLY A 46 5.09 9.98 2.45
CA GLY A 46 3.71 10.06 2.01
C GLY A 46 3.09 8.70 1.73
N VAL A 47 1.80 8.68 1.40
CA VAL A 47 1.02 7.52 0.93
C VAL A 47 0.19 7.96 -0.28
N ASP A 48 0.13 7.12 -1.32
CA ASP A 48 -0.52 7.43 -2.60
C ASP A 48 -2.04 7.16 -2.66
N GLU A 49 -2.57 6.34 -1.74
CA GLU A 49 -3.99 6.02 -1.61
C GLU A 49 -4.52 6.30 -0.17
N LEU A 50 -5.85 6.23 0.04
CA LEU A 50 -6.45 6.40 1.37
C LEU A 50 -6.29 5.14 2.23
N LEU A 51 -5.77 5.30 3.45
CA LEU A 51 -5.68 4.20 4.41
C LEU A 51 -7.07 3.81 4.92
N TYR A 52 -7.34 2.50 4.93
CA TYR A 52 -8.61 1.95 5.41
C TYR A 52 -8.95 2.40 6.84
N GLY A 53 -10.23 2.70 7.09
CA GLY A 53 -10.72 3.08 8.41
C GLY A 53 -10.46 4.55 8.79
N ARG A 54 -10.03 5.38 7.84
CA ARG A 54 -9.77 6.81 8.04
C ARG A 54 -10.39 7.65 6.93
N LEU A 55 -10.65 8.92 7.24
CA LEU A 55 -11.07 9.94 6.26
C LEU A 55 -9.91 10.87 5.84
N SER A 56 -8.77 10.78 6.52
CA SER A 56 -7.52 11.46 6.20
C SER A 56 -6.35 10.59 6.65
N ASN A 57 -5.26 10.58 5.88
CA ASN A 57 -4.07 9.81 6.23
C ASN A 57 -3.32 10.39 7.44
N VAL A 58 -3.45 11.70 7.69
CA VAL A 58 -2.98 12.40 8.89
C VAL A 58 -4.20 12.79 9.73
N LEU A 59 -4.20 12.46 11.02
CA LEU A 59 -5.31 12.70 11.95
C LEU A 59 -5.05 13.90 12.86
#